data_AF-B2ANG5-F1
#
_entry.id   AF-B2ANG5-F1
#
_cell.length_a   1.000
_cell.length_b   1.000
_cell.length_c   1.000
_cell.angle_alpha   90.00
_cell.angle_beta   90.00
_cell.angle_gamma   90.00
#
_symmetry.space_group_name_H-M   'P 1'
#
loop_
_entity.id
_entity.type
_entity.pdbx_description
1 polymer ?
#
loop_
_entity_poly.entity_id
_entity_poly.type
_entity_poly.pdbx_seq_one_letter_code
_entity_poly.pdbx_strand_id
1 'polypeptide(L)'
;MSEERPSHVVIQGILPKEAPGIRREFSYWAKDHENNIQVSLFIRALQKFYDIPYTETLSYFQVAGIHGYPGNLKWDGAVAPPHDRDARHYIYCTHNHFNFPTWHRPYMVLFEETLWKLMGEVIEKDLEFHDDADKKLWLEERNKWRLPYWDWALNSAQGKVPDLFVPYSINIRQPVGKGGSQQESENVPNPLARFQVKENGVPIKMGKLPKKYRVDSVPLGDGSYLPVSH
;
A
#
# COMPACT_ATOMS: atom_id res chain seq x y z
N MET A 1 29.01 -26.73 -8.00
CA MET A 1 28.16 -26.14 -6.95
C MET A 1 27.38 -25.02 -7.60
N SER A 2 26.11 -25.23 -7.93
CA SER A 2 25.25 -24.15 -8.42
C SER A 2 24.94 -23.24 -7.24
N GLU A 3 25.40 -21.99 -7.29
CA GLU A 3 24.90 -20.97 -6.37
C GLU A 3 23.38 -20.87 -6.56
N GLU A 4 22.61 -21.28 -5.55
CA GLU A 4 21.20 -20.92 -5.47
C GLU A 4 21.13 -19.39 -5.53
N ARG A 5 20.57 -18.85 -6.62
CA ARG A 5 20.30 -17.42 -6.68
C ARG A 5 19.41 -17.06 -5.50
N PRO A 6 19.69 -15.98 -4.77
CA PRO A 6 18.79 -15.51 -3.72
C PRO A 6 17.37 -15.39 -4.30
N SER A 7 16.37 -15.82 -3.52
CA SER A 7 14.97 -15.62 -3.88
C SER A 7 14.70 -14.11 -3.90
N HIS A 8 14.51 -13.56 -5.11
CA HIS A 8 14.21 -12.14 -5.32
C HIS A 8 12.71 -11.93 -5.51
N VAL A 9 12.22 -10.73 -5.16
CA VAL A 9 10.84 -10.32 -5.43
C VAL A 9 10.66 -10.11 -6.93
N VAL A 10 9.91 -11.02 -7.57
CA VAL A 10 9.53 -10.87 -8.97
C VAL A 10 8.31 -9.95 -9.06
N ILE A 11 8.47 -8.80 -9.70
CA ILE A 11 7.38 -7.87 -10.01
C ILE A 11 6.84 -8.21 -11.39
N GLN A 12 5.63 -8.77 -11.44
CA GLN A 12 4.99 -9.21 -12.69
C GLN A 12 3.59 -8.58 -12.86
N GLY A 13 3.07 -7.96 -11.82
CA GLY A 13 1.71 -7.44 -11.78
C GLY A 13 0.68 -8.54 -11.56
N ILE A 14 -0.59 -8.16 -11.59
CA ILE A 14 -1.69 -9.13 -11.46
C ILE A 14 -1.84 -9.87 -12.79
N LEU A 15 -1.69 -11.19 -12.76
CA LEU A 15 -1.87 -12.10 -13.90
C LEU A 15 -3.25 -12.80 -13.78
N PRO A 16 -4.36 -12.11 -14.15
CA PRO A 16 -5.68 -12.72 -14.11
C PRO A 16 -5.82 -13.83 -15.16
N LYS A 17 -6.70 -14.81 -14.89
CA LYS A 17 -7.10 -15.82 -15.88
C LYS A 17 -8.00 -15.24 -16.99
N GLU A 18 -8.67 -14.12 -16.70
CA GLU A 18 -9.56 -13.38 -17.59
C GLU A 18 -8.97 -12.02 -17.97
N ALA A 19 -9.70 -11.21 -18.74
CA ALA A 19 -9.27 -9.86 -19.09
C ALA A 19 -8.96 -9.04 -17.82
N PRO A 20 -7.82 -8.31 -17.79
CA PRO A 20 -7.48 -7.50 -16.64
C PRO A 20 -8.52 -6.39 -16.44
N GLY A 21 -8.86 -6.13 -15.18
CA GLY A 21 -9.60 -4.93 -14.83
C GLY A 21 -8.86 -3.65 -15.23
N ILE A 22 -9.54 -2.52 -15.12
CA ILE A 22 -8.97 -1.20 -15.39
C ILE A 22 -8.71 -0.47 -14.08
N ARG A 23 -7.63 0.33 -14.02
CA ARG A 23 -7.45 1.31 -12.94
C ARG A 23 -8.51 2.40 -13.12
N ARG A 24 -9.39 2.56 -12.13
CA ARG A 24 -10.50 3.54 -12.15
C ARG A 24 -10.13 4.78 -11.36
N GLU A 25 -10.75 5.91 -11.67
CA GLU A 25 -10.64 7.10 -10.83
C GLU A 25 -11.24 6.80 -9.45
N PHE A 26 -10.50 7.16 -8.40
CA PHE A 26 -10.74 6.76 -7.03
C PHE A 26 -12.12 7.20 -6.51
N SER A 27 -12.49 8.46 -6.72
CA SER A 27 -13.73 9.05 -6.20
C SER A 27 -14.97 8.38 -6.81
N TYR A 28 -14.94 8.09 -8.11
CA TYR A 28 -16.00 7.33 -8.78
C TYR A 28 -16.02 5.86 -8.35
N TRP A 29 -14.85 5.24 -8.23
CA TRP A 29 -14.75 3.85 -7.79
C TRP A 29 -15.23 3.65 -6.35
N ALA A 30 -15.03 4.63 -5.47
CA ALA A 30 -15.34 4.55 -4.04
C ALA A 30 -16.70 5.16 -3.64
N LYS A 31 -17.51 5.64 -4.58
CA LYS A 31 -18.74 6.41 -4.29
C LYS A 31 -19.73 5.71 -3.33
N ASP A 32 -19.91 4.40 -3.47
CA ASP A 32 -20.78 3.57 -2.62
C ASP A 32 -19.95 2.58 -1.78
N HIS A 33 -18.95 3.12 -1.08
CA HIS A 33 -17.94 2.31 -0.39
C HIS A 33 -18.51 1.34 0.65
N GLU A 34 -19.62 1.70 1.32
CA GLU A 34 -20.27 0.85 2.34
C GLU A 34 -20.84 -0.45 1.74
N ASN A 35 -21.17 -0.46 0.44
CA ASN A 35 -21.66 -1.64 -0.28
C ASN A 35 -20.64 -2.20 -1.29
N ASN A 36 -19.50 -1.54 -1.48
CA ASN A 36 -18.52 -1.90 -2.49
C ASN A 36 -17.50 -2.93 -1.96
N ILE A 37 -17.54 -4.14 -2.51
CA ILE A 37 -16.62 -5.25 -2.18
C ILE A 37 -15.16 -4.88 -2.43
N GLN A 38 -14.85 -4.23 -3.56
CA GLN A 38 -13.47 -3.89 -3.90
C GLN A 38 -12.89 -2.86 -2.93
N VAL A 39 -13.68 -1.85 -2.53
CA VAL A 39 -13.25 -0.87 -1.51
C VAL A 39 -13.03 -1.58 -0.18
N SER A 40 -13.97 -2.44 0.21
CA SER A 40 -13.92 -3.22 1.44
C SER A 40 -12.70 -4.15 1.51
N LEU A 41 -12.32 -4.75 0.38
CA LEU A 41 -11.08 -5.54 0.24
C LEU A 41 -9.84 -4.68 0.27
N PHE A 42 -9.84 -3.52 -0.40
CA PHE A 42 -8.70 -2.62 -0.47
C PHE A 42 -8.36 -2.04 0.91
N ILE A 43 -9.37 -1.61 1.67
CA ILE A 43 -9.18 -1.10 3.03
C ILE A 43 -8.58 -2.17 3.94
N ARG A 44 -9.15 -3.39 3.94
CA ARG A 44 -8.62 -4.50 4.77
C ARG A 44 -7.21 -4.93 4.34
N ALA A 45 -6.95 -5.02 3.03
CA ALA A 45 -5.64 -5.35 2.51
C ALA A 45 -4.59 -4.27 2.85
N LEU A 46 -4.96 -2.99 2.81
CA LEU A 46 -4.06 -1.88 3.16
C LEU A 46 -3.78 -1.83 4.68
N GLN A 47 -4.79 -2.10 5.52
CA GLN A 47 -4.58 -2.29 6.96
C GLN A 47 -3.59 -3.44 7.22
N LYS A 48 -3.79 -4.58 6.56
CA LYS A 48 -2.89 -5.74 6.65
C LYS A 48 -1.47 -5.38 6.20
N PHE A 49 -1.34 -4.62 5.10
CA PHE A 49 -0.06 -4.16 4.58
C PHE A 49 0.70 -3.27 5.58
N TYR A 50 -0.02 -2.43 6.32
CA TYR A 50 0.54 -1.56 7.36
C TYR A 50 0.97 -2.31 8.61
N ASP A 51 0.34 -3.45 8.90
CA ASP A 51 0.64 -4.29 10.05
C ASP A 51 1.77 -5.31 9.78
N ILE A 52 2.22 -5.46 8.52
CA ILE A 52 3.43 -6.25 8.21
C ILE A 52 4.63 -5.61 8.94
N PRO A 53 5.43 -6.39 9.70
CA PRO A 53 6.56 -5.84 10.45
C PRO A 53 7.49 -5.03 9.53
N TYR A 54 7.89 -3.84 9.95
CA TYR A 54 8.73 -2.92 9.16
C TYR A 54 10.10 -3.49 8.77
N THR A 55 10.49 -4.61 9.36
CA THR A 55 11.70 -5.38 9.06
C THR A 55 11.57 -6.27 7.83
N GLU A 56 10.35 -6.61 7.42
CA GLU A 56 10.08 -7.50 6.28
C GLU A 56 10.18 -6.74 4.95
N THR A 57 10.85 -7.34 3.96
CA THR A 57 11.12 -6.72 2.63
C THR A 57 9.88 -6.20 1.92
N LEU A 58 8.74 -6.88 2.08
CA LEU A 58 7.45 -6.50 1.49
C LEU A 58 6.51 -5.80 2.49
N SER A 59 7.01 -5.27 3.60
CA SER A 59 6.21 -4.38 4.46
C SER A 59 5.97 -3.05 3.79
N TYR A 60 4.87 -2.36 4.15
CA TYR A 60 4.61 -1.02 3.61
C TYR A 60 5.77 -0.07 3.89
N PHE A 61 6.40 -0.20 5.05
CA PHE A 61 7.57 0.59 5.42
C PHE A 61 8.76 0.37 4.46
N GLN A 62 9.13 -0.88 4.17
CA GLN A 62 10.22 -1.17 3.23
C GLN A 62 9.88 -0.76 1.80
N VAL A 63 8.65 -1.04 1.34
CA VAL A 63 8.19 -0.68 -0.01
C VAL A 63 8.14 0.85 -0.19
N ALA A 64 7.64 1.60 0.80
CA ALA A 64 7.72 3.07 0.80
C ALA A 64 9.19 3.55 0.83
N GLY A 65 10.05 2.87 1.59
CA GLY A 65 11.47 3.15 1.71
C GLY A 65 12.26 3.04 0.40
N ILE A 66 11.80 2.24 -0.58
CA ILE A 66 12.38 2.20 -1.94
C ILE A 66 12.47 3.62 -2.54
N HIS A 67 11.44 4.44 -2.29
CA HIS A 67 11.32 5.77 -2.86
C HIS A 67 12.25 6.80 -2.20
N GLY A 68 12.73 6.57 -0.97
CA GLY A 68 13.36 7.62 -0.18
C GLY A 68 13.95 7.15 1.15
N TYR A 69 13.61 7.88 2.22
CA TYR A 69 14.11 7.59 3.55
C TYR A 69 13.48 6.32 4.16
N PRO A 70 14.20 5.58 5.03
CA PRO A 70 15.42 5.99 5.74
C PRO A 70 16.70 5.98 4.90
N GLY A 71 16.66 5.46 3.66
CA GLY A 71 17.76 5.55 2.71
C GLY A 71 18.99 4.72 3.10
N ASN A 72 19.07 4.12 4.27
CA ASN A 72 20.18 3.27 4.70
C ASN A 72 19.91 1.77 4.47
N LEU A 73 18.85 1.43 3.73
CA LEU A 73 18.38 0.07 3.49
C LEU A 73 18.46 -0.27 2.01
N LYS A 74 19.16 -1.36 1.70
CA LYS A 74 19.00 -2.02 0.40
C LYS A 74 17.64 -2.70 0.36
N TRP A 75 16.94 -2.57 -0.76
CA TRP A 75 15.72 -3.33 -0.99
C TRP A 75 16.01 -4.55 -1.87
N ASP A 76 15.57 -5.74 -1.45
CA ASP A 76 15.69 -7.01 -2.20
C ASP A 76 17.10 -7.35 -2.72
N GLY A 77 18.13 -6.97 -1.96
CA GLY A 77 19.53 -7.17 -2.35
C GLY A 77 20.02 -6.29 -3.51
N ALA A 78 19.21 -5.31 -3.94
CA ALA A 78 19.57 -4.41 -5.03
C ALA A 78 20.85 -3.61 -4.74
N VAL A 79 21.61 -3.35 -5.79
CA VAL A 79 22.79 -2.48 -5.75
C VAL A 79 22.41 -1.03 -5.46
N ALA A 80 23.38 -0.21 -5.03
CA ALA A 80 23.12 1.21 -4.81
C ALA A 80 22.70 1.92 -6.11
N PRO A 81 21.75 2.86 -6.05
CA PRO A 81 21.32 3.60 -7.23
C PRO A 81 22.45 4.50 -7.76
N PRO A 82 22.66 4.56 -9.09
CA PRO A 82 23.84 5.22 -9.69
C PRO A 82 23.84 6.75 -9.55
N HIS A 83 22.73 7.36 -9.15
CA HIS A 83 22.59 8.80 -9.00
C HIS A 83 22.85 9.30 -7.58
N ASP A 84 23.08 8.40 -6.61
CA ASP A 84 23.54 8.80 -5.28
C ASP A 84 25.04 9.11 -5.32
N ARG A 85 25.36 10.41 -5.44
CA ARG A 85 26.73 10.92 -5.58
C ARG A 85 27.63 10.59 -4.39
N ASP A 86 27.03 10.32 -3.22
CA ASP A 86 27.78 10.03 -2.01
C ASP A 86 27.74 8.54 -1.60
N ALA A 87 26.97 7.69 -2.30
CA ALA A 87 26.72 6.28 -1.96
C ALA A 87 26.24 6.05 -0.51
N ARG A 88 25.70 7.08 0.13
CA ARG A 88 25.26 7.08 1.54
C ARG A 88 23.79 6.70 1.68
N HIS A 89 22.99 6.85 0.62
CA HIS A 89 21.55 6.65 0.62
C HIS A 89 21.07 5.81 -0.57
N TYR A 90 20.52 4.64 -0.28
CA TYR A 90 19.75 3.76 -1.15
C TYR A 90 18.37 4.34 -1.49
N ILE A 91 18.34 5.54 -2.08
CA ILE A 91 17.13 6.18 -2.59
C ILE A 91 17.01 5.83 -4.07
N TYR A 92 16.11 4.90 -4.41
CA TYR A 92 16.07 4.34 -5.75
C TYR A 92 15.28 5.22 -6.75
N CYS A 93 14.42 6.09 -6.25
CA CYS A 93 13.52 6.89 -7.08
C CYS A 93 14.26 7.87 -7.98
N THR A 94 13.95 7.86 -9.27
CA THR A 94 14.49 8.82 -10.23
C THR A 94 13.62 10.08 -10.28
N HIS A 95 14.14 11.21 -9.79
CA HIS A 95 13.55 12.54 -9.98
C HIS A 95 14.42 13.38 -10.93
N ASN A 96 13.81 14.33 -11.65
CA ASN A 96 14.51 15.22 -12.59
C ASN A 96 15.34 14.45 -13.65
N HIS A 97 14.85 13.30 -14.10
CA HIS A 97 15.47 12.45 -15.12
C HIS A 97 14.40 11.91 -16.07
N PHE A 98 14.77 11.63 -17.31
CA PHE A 98 13.89 11.02 -18.32
C PHE A 98 13.26 9.68 -17.90
N ASN A 99 13.84 9.00 -16.90
CA ASN A 99 13.36 7.70 -16.41
C ASN A 99 12.29 7.84 -15.32
N PHE A 100 11.92 9.06 -14.93
CA PHE A 100 10.89 9.29 -13.92
C PHE A 100 9.62 8.47 -14.18
N PRO A 101 8.99 8.50 -15.38
CA PRO A 101 7.76 7.72 -15.61
C PRO A 101 8.02 6.20 -15.66
N THR A 102 9.16 5.78 -16.22
CA THR A 102 9.49 4.36 -16.41
C THR A 102 9.94 3.69 -15.12
N TRP A 103 10.43 4.45 -14.14
CA TRP A 103 10.74 3.95 -12.80
C TRP A 103 9.50 3.85 -11.90
N HIS A 104 8.64 4.88 -11.90
CA HIS A 104 7.43 4.87 -11.07
C HIS A 104 6.41 3.82 -11.52
N ARG A 105 6.38 3.48 -12.82
CA ARG A 105 5.45 2.46 -13.34
C ARG A 105 5.61 1.09 -12.65
N PRO A 106 6.78 0.43 -12.65
CA PRO A 106 6.97 -0.83 -11.94
C PRO A 106 6.85 -0.69 -10.41
N TYR A 107 7.18 0.48 -9.84
CA TYR A 107 6.93 0.74 -8.42
C TYR A 107 5.45 0.65 -8.05
N MET A 108 4.58 1.26 -8.86
CA MET A 108 3.12 1.15 -8.67
C MET A 108 2.60 -0.26 -8.95
N VAL A 109 3.23 -1.02 -9.86
CA VAL A 109 2.89 -2.43 -10.11
C VAL A 109 3.23 -3.31 -8.90
N LEU A 110 4.38 -3.09 -8.25
CA LEU A 110 4.74 -3.77 -6.99
C LEU A 110 3.70 -3.50 -5.90
N PHE A 111 3.27 -2.25 -5.75
CA PHE A 111 2.27 -1.85 -4.76
C PHE A 111 0.91 -2.53 -5.03
N GLU A 112 0.47 -2.50 -6.28
CA GLU A 112 -0.76 -3.15 -6.74
C GLU A 112 -0.74 -4.66 -6.56
N GLU A 113 0.34 -5.34 -6.96
CA GLU A 113 0.49 -6.79 -6.83
C GLU A 113 0.51 -7.22 -5.36
N THR A 114 1.21 -6.46 -4.49
CA THR A 114 1.26 -6.72 -3.04
C THR A 114 -0.13 -6.65 -2.42
N LEU A 115 -0.87 -5.57 -2.69
CA LEU A 115 -2.24 -5.43 -2.19
C LEU A 115 -3.17 -6.53 -2.70
N TRP A 116 -3.07 -6.89 -3.98
CA TRP A 116 -3.89 -7.96 -4.54
C TRP A 116 -3.61 -9.33 -3.89
N LYS A 117 -2.35 -9.63 -3.52
CA LYS A 117 -2.01 -10.83 -2.73
C LYS A 117 -2.63 -10.76 -1.34
N LEU A 118 -2.51 -9.62 -0.65
CA LEU A 118 -3.08 -9.40 0.68
C LEU A 118 -4.62 -9.46 0.68
N MET A 119 -5.29 -8.99 -0.37
CA MET A 119 -6.74 -9.16 -0.53
C MET A 119 -7.14 -10.64 -0.55
N GLY A 120 -6.32 -11.50 -1.18
CA GLY A 120 -6.54 -12.95 -1.16
C GLY A 120 -6.40 -13.53 0.24
N GLU A 121 -5.39 -13.09 0.99
CA GLU A 121 -5.22 -13.49 2.38
C GLU A 121 -6.38 -13.03 3.27
N VAL A 122 -6.89 -11.81 3.06
CA VAL A 122 -8.05 -11.30 3.79
C VAL A 122 -9.27 -12.20 3.55
N ILE A 123 -9.55 -12.57 2.31
CA ILE A 123 -10.67 -13.45 1.96
C ILE A 123 -10.52 -14.83 2.61
N GLU A 124 -9.31 -15.39 2.61
CA GLU A 124 -9.09 -16.76 3.08
C GLU A 124 -8.92 -16.89 4.60
N LYS A 125 -8.41 -15.85 5.28
CA LYS A 125 -7.98 -15.93 6.68
C LYS A 125 -8.73 -14.99 7.62
N ASP A 126 -9.16 -13.83 7.12
CA ASP A 126 -9.64 -12.73 7.97
C ASP A 126 -11.16 -12.52 7.87
N LEU A 127 -11.81 -13.08 6.84
CA LEU A 127 -13.27 -12.99 6.63
C LEU A 127 -13.97 -14.34 6.85
N GLU A 128 -15.09 -14.31 7.55
CA GLU A 128 -15.99 -15.46 7.69
C GLU A 128 -17.08 -15.41 6.62
N PHE A 129 -17.15 -16.48 5.81
CA PHE A 129 -18.18 -16.64 4.79
C PHE A 129 -19.16 -17.75 5.19
N HIS A 130 -20.46 -17.45 5.08
CA HIS A 130 -21.54 -18.41 5.32
C HIS A 130 -22.20 -18.91 4.04
N ASP A 131 -21.76 -18.40 2.88
CA ASP A 131 -22.25 -18.73 1.55
C ASP A 131 -21.07 -18.79 0.57
N ASP A 132 -20.91 -19.93 -0.10
CA ASP A 132 -19.87 -20.15 -1.11
C ASP A 132 -20.04 -19.22 -2.31
N ALA A 133 -21.27 -18.82 -2.64
CA ALA A 133 -21.55 -17.89 -3.72
C ALA A 133 -21.03 -16.47 -3.40
N ASP A 134 -21.20 -16.00 -2.16
CA ASP A 134 -20.62 -14.72 -1.72
C ASP A 134 -19.09 -14.81 -1.70
N LYS A 135 -18.49 -15.88 -1.16
CA LYS A 135 -17.02 -16.05 -1.21
C LYS A 135 -16.49 -16.00 -2.65
N LYS A 136 -17.18 -16.66 -3.59
CA LYS A 136 -16.84 -16.61 -5.02
C LYS A 136 -16.94 -15.19 -5.58
N LEU A 137 -18.00 -14.45 -5.26
CA LEU A 137 -18.17 -13.06 -5.69
C LEU A 137 -17.02 -12.17 -5.19
N TRP A 138 -16.59 -12.31 -3.94
CA TRP A 138 -15.44 -11.55 -3.40
C TRP A 138 -14.13 -11.89 -4.13
N LEU A 139 -13.89 -13.15 -4.45
CA LEU A 139 -12.73 -13.58 -5.25
C LEU A 139 -12.77 -13.01 -6.68
N GLU A 140 -13.95 -12.96 -7.31
CA GLU A 140 -14.14 -12.35 -8.62
C GLU A 140 -13.84 -10.84 -8.59
N GLU A 141 -14.36 -10.13 -7.59
CA GLU A 141 -14.11 -8.69 -7.42
C GLU A 141 -12.64 -8.39 -7.12
N ARG A 142 -11.96 -9.22 -6.32
CA ARG A 142 -10.50 -9.16 -6.15
C ARG A 142 -9.77 -9.29 -7.49
N ASN A 143 -10.17 -10.21 -8.36
CA ASN A 143 -9.51 -10.44 -9.65
C ASN A 143 -9.70 -9.29 -10.65
N LYS A 144 -10.85 -8.62 -10.58
CA LYS A 144 -11.16 -7.40 -11.36
C LYS A 144 -10.51 -6.14 -10.79
N TRP A 145 -10.19 -6.12 -9.50
CA TRP A 145 -9.61 -4.94 -8.85
C TRP A 145 -8.28 -4.55 -9.48
N ARG A 146 -8.08 -3.24 -9.66
CA ARG A 146 -6.80 -2.62 -10.00
C ARG A 146 -6.63 -1.38 -9.16
N LEU A 147 -5.39 -1.00 -8.89
CA LEU A 147 -5.07 0.14 -8.03
C LEU A 147 -5.69 1.43 -8.60
N PRO A 148 -6.69 2.03 -7.94
CA PRO A 148 -7.34 3.24 -8.44
C PRO A 148 -6.36 4.41 -8.51
N TYR A 149 -6.60 5.33 -9.44
CA TYR A 149 -5.83 6.57 -9.56
C TYR A 149 -6.65 7.74 -9.02
N TRP A 150 -5.98 8.73 -8.43
CA TRP A 150 -6.62 10.00 -8.10
C TRP A 150 -6.40 10.99 -9.23
N ASP A 151 -7.49 11.43 -9.86
CA ASP A 151 -7.45 12.53 -10.82
C ASP A 151 -7.46 13.87 -10.07
N TRP A 152 -6.27 14.36 -9.74
CA TRP A 152 -6.09 15.63 -9.06
C TRP A 152 -6.51 16.83 -9.90
N ALA A 153 -6.64 16.69 -11.23
CA ALA A 153 -6.97 17.78 -12.13
C ALA A 153 -8.49 17.98 -12.27
N LEU A 154 -9.28 16.90 -12.15
CA LEU A 154 -10.73 16.88 -12.39
C LEU A 154 -11.54 17.81 -11.46
N ASN A 155 -11.04 18.09 -10.25
CA ASN A 155 -11.66 19.04 -9.29
C ASN A 155 -10.61 20.01 -8.68
N SER A 156 -9.60 20.37 -9.49
CA SER A 156 -8.46 21.19 -9.04
C SER A 156 -8.87 22.57 -8.50
N ALA A 157 -9.96 23.14 -9.00
CA ALA A 157 -10.50 24.43 -8.54
C ALA A 157 -10.99 24.41 -7.08
N GLN A 158 -11.37 23.24 -6.55
CA GLN A 158 -11.84 23.08 -5.18
C GLN A 158 -10.71 22.67 -4.22
N GLY A 159 -9.52 22.29 -4.73
CA GLY A 159 -8.39 21.85 -3.93
C GLY A 159 -8.69 20.63 -3.03
N LYS A 160 -9.70 19.83 -3.38
CA LYS A 160 -10.19 18.73 -2.55
C LYS A 160 -9.48 17.43 -2.90
N VAL A 161 -9.02 16.72 -1.87
CA VAL A 161 -8.68 15.30 -1.95
C VAL A 161 -9.96 14.45 -1.95
N PRO A 162 -9.93 13.20 -2.44
CA PRO A 162 -11.07 12.29 -2.33
C PRO A 162 -11.61 12.19 -0.89
N ASP A 163 -12.93 12.16 -0.75
CA ASP A 163 -13.60 12.24 0.56
C ASP A 163 -13.14 11.14 1.53
N LEU A 164 -12.85 9.92 1.03
CA LEU A 164 -12.36 8.81 1.83
C LEU A 164 -10.93 8.99 2.35
N PHE A 165 -10.16 10.00 1.92
CA PHE A 165 -8.80 10.22 2.43
C PHE A 165 -8.79 10.98 3.75
N VAL A 166 -9.91 11.60 4.13
CA VAL A 166 -9.98 12.54 5.27
C VAL A 166 -10.37 11.88 6.60
N PRO A 167 -11.43 11.04 6.69
CA PRO A 167 -11.91 10.58 7.99
C PRO A 167 -10.97 9.54 8.60
N TYR A 168 -10.86 9.52 9.93
CA TYR A 168 -10.01 8.55 10.64
C TYR A 168 -10.63 7.14 10.75
N SER A 169 -11.93 7.01 10.51
CA SER A 169 -12.63 5.73 10.40
C SER A 169 -13.58 5.74 9.21
N ILE A 170 -13.94 4.56 8.73
CA ILE A 170 -14.82 4.38 7.57
C ILE A 170 -15.64 3.11 7.75
N ASN A 171 -16.86 3.10 7.21
CA ASN A 171 -17.72 1.94 7.15
C ASN A 171 -17.42 1.14 5.88
N ILE A 172 -17.29 -0.18 6.00
CA ILE A 172 -17.03 -1.07 4.86
C ILE A 172 -17.96 -2.27 4.87
N ARG A 173 -18.24 -2.81 3.68
CA ARG A 173 -19.08 -3.99 3.50
C ARG A 173 -18.48 -5.19 4.24
N GLN A 174 -19.36 -6.00 4.81
CA GLN A 174 -19.06 -7.34 5.33
C GLN A 174 -19.64 -8.43 4.40
N PRO A 175 -19.09 -9.66 4.42
CA PRO A 175 -19.74 -10.82 3.80
C PRO A 175 -21.19 -10.98 4.26
N VAL A 176 -22.00 -11.71 3.49
CA VAL A 176 -23.37 -12.00 3.90
C VAL A 176 -23.39 -12.83 5.20
N GLY A 177 -24.32 -12.51 6.09
CA GLY A 177 -24.46 -13.16 7.39
C GLY A 177 -25.13 -14.54 7.28
N LYS A 178 -25.23 -15.25 8.40
CA LYS A 178 -26.00 -16.50 8.48
C LYS A 178 -27.44 -16.24 8.04
N GLY A 179 -27.90 -16.98 7.03
CA GLY A 179 -29.22 -16.79 6.41
C GLY A 179 -29.23 -15.96 5.13
N GLY A 180 -28.06 -15.52 4.63
CA GLY A 180 -27.92 -14.88 3.30
C GLY A 180 -28.22 -13.38 3.28
N SER A 181 -28.59 -12.79 4.41
CA SER A 181 -28.85 -11.35 4.51
C SER A 181 -27.56 -10.54 4.55
N GLN A 182 -27.54 -9.38 3.90
CA GLN A 182 -26.46 -8.42 4.03
C GLN A 182 -26.37 -7.93 5.48
N GLN A 183 -25.17 -7.99 6.06
CA GLN A 183 -24.90 -7.46 7.39
C GLN A 183 -24.74 -5.95 7.35
N GLU A 184 -24.93 -5.29 8.50
CA GLU A 184 -24.55 -3.88 8.67
C GLU A 184 -23.07 -3.69 8.34
N SER A 185 -22.73 -2.52 7.81
CA SER A 185 -21.36 -2.16 7.49
C SER A 185 -20.49 -2.15 8.76
N GLU A 186 -19.25 -2.60 8.64
CA GLU A 186 -18.28 -2.61 9.72
C GLU A 186 -17.54 -1.26 9.78
N ASN A 187 -17.49 -0.61 10.95
CA ASN A 187 -16.69 0.59 11.15
C ASN A 187 -15.24 0.22 11.50
N VAL A 188 -14.29 0.66 10.68
CA VAL A 188 -12.86 0.33 10.86
C VAL A 188 -11.97 1.58 10.80
N PRO A 189 -10.74 1.54 11.37
CA PRO A 189 -9.75 2.61 11.17
C PRO A 189 -9.43 2.79 9.68
N ASN A 190 -9.37 4.02 9.20
CA ASN A 190 -9.14 4.29 7.79
C ASN A 190 -7.63 4.35 7.46
N PRO A 191 -7.07 3.36 6.74
CA PRO A 191 -5.66 3.36 6.37
C PRO A 191 -5.30 4.41 5.29
N LEU A 192 -6.29 5.02 4.64
CA LEU A 192 -6.06 6.08 3.63
C LEU A 192 -5.71 7.43 4.27
N ALA A 193 -6.13 7.65 5.52
CA ALA A 193 -5.88 8.91 6.21
C ALA A 193 -4.41 9.06 6.64
N ARG A 194 -3.77 7.96 7.05
CA ARG A 194 -2.34 7.95 7.42
C ARG A 194 -1.78 6.54 7.55
N PHE A 195 -0.47 6.44 7.38
CA PHE A 195 0.33 5.29 7.80
C PHE A 195 1.01 5.57 9.16
N GLN A 196 1.14 4.53 9.98
CA GLN A 196 1.92 4.57 11.21
C GLN A 196 2.54 3.20 11.47
N VAL A 197 3.86 3.18 11.71
CA VAL A 197 4.54 1.95 12.14
C VAL A 197 4.07 1.56 13.54
N LYS A 198 3.78 0.28 13.73
CA LYS A 198 3.44 -0.30 15.03
C LYS A 198 4.41 -1.45 15.35
N GLU A 199 4.67 -1.65 16.63
CA GLU A 199 5.36 -2.83 17.15
C GLU A 199 4.51 -3.38 18.30
N ASN A 200 4.11 -4.66 18.18
CA ASN A 200 3.17 -5.30 19.11
C ASN A 200 1.84 -4.50 19.29
N GLY A 201 1.33 -3.94 18.18
CA GLY A 201 0.11 -3.13 18.18
C GLY A 201 0.28 -1.70 18.70
N VAL A 202 1.47 -1.34 19.21
CA VAL A 202 1.75 -0.01 19.77
C VAL A 202 2.40 0.88 18.71
N PRO A 203 1.85 2.08 18.44
CA PRO A 203 2.47 3.05 17.55
C PRO A 203 3.88 3.47 17.95
N ILE A 204 4.81 3.45 16.99
CA ILE A 204 6.16 4.01 17.15
C ILE A 204 6.21 5.41 16.55
N LYS A 205 6.73 6.38 17.32
CA LYS A 205 6.96 7.75 16.82
C LYS A 205 8.05 7.76 15.75
N MET A 206 7.89 8.63 14.76
CA MET A 206 8.92 8.87 13.74
C MET A 206 10.27 9.16 14.39
N GLY A 207 11.34 8.55 13.87
CA GLY A 207 12.69 8.66 14.42
C GLY A 207 12.94 7.93 15.75
N LYS A 208 11.98 7.14 16.26
CA LYS A 208 12.19 6.24 17.41
C LYS A 208 12.44 4.78 17.02
N LEU A 209 12.38 4.46 15.73
CA LEU A 209 12.77 3.14 15.23
C LEU A 209 14.27 2.86 15.49
N PRO A 210 14.69 1.58 15.53
CA PRO A 210 16.11 1.23 15.62
C PRO A 210 16.92 1.91 14.52
N LYS A 211 18.19 2.24 14.78
CA LYS A 211 19.07 3.05 13.90
C LYS A 211 19.02 2.63 12.42
N LYS A 212 18.94 1.32 12.14
CA LYS A 212 18.84 0.76 10.79
C LYS A 212 17.57 1.16 10.02
N TYR A 213 16.47 1.45 10.71
CA TYR A 213 15.17 1.82 10.12
C TYR A 213 14.76 3.25 10.46
N ARG A 214 15.65 4.00 11.10
CA ARG A 214 15.34 5.30 11.64
C ARG A 214 15.45 6.38 10.57
N VAL A 215 14.44 7.23 10.49
CA VAL A 215 14.45 8.43 9.66
C VAL A 215 14.87 9.60 10.54
N ASP A 216 16.18 9.85 10.64
CA ASP A 216 16.80 10.84 11.54
C ASP A 216 17.78 11.83 10.88
N SER A 217 17.97 11.71 9.56
CA SER A 217 18.99 12.48 8.81
C SER A 217 18.41 13.09 7.54
N VAL A 218 17.12 13.46 7.58
CA VAL A 218 16.44 14.13 6.47
C VAL A 218 16.66 15.63 6.60
N PRO A 219 17.47 16.28 5.74
CA PRO A 219 17.63 17.72 5.78
C PRO A 219 16.32 18.39 5.38
N LEU A 220 15.94 19.41 6.14
CA LEU A 220 14.83 20.30 5.84
C LEU A 220 15.38 21.56 5.17
N GLY A 221 14.56 22.23 4.36
CA GLY A 221 14.96 23.41 3.58
C GLY A 221 15.40 24.61 4.42
N ASP A 222 15.19 24.55 5.73
CA ASP A 222 15.61 25.54 6.74
C ASP A 222 16.92 25.17 7.47
N GLY A 223 17.57 24.07 7.07
CA GLY A 223 18.81 23.57 7.68
C GLY A 223 18.61 22.66 8.90
N SER A 224 17.37 22.42 9.33
CA SER A 224 17.05 21.45 10.38
C SER A 224 16.95 20.01 9.83
N TYR A 225 16.78 19.02 10.70
CA TYR A 225 16.66 17.61 10.30
C TYR A 225 15.45 16.92 10.97
N LEU A 226 14.83 15.96 10.27
CA LEU A 226 13.85 15.05 10.90
C LEU A 226 14.54 14.01 11.79
N PRO A 227 13.86 13.46 12.83
CA PRO A 227 12.65 14.03 13.41
C PRO A 227 13.02 15.35 14.11
N VAL A 228 12.14 16.35 14.03
CA VAL A 228 12.40 17.65 14.67
C VAL A 228 12.83 17.40 16.11
N SER A 229 14.01 17.89 16.49
CA SER A 229 14.43 17.92 17.89
C SER A 229 13.49 18.88 18.62
N HIS A 230 12.46 18.35 19.27
CA HIS A 230 11.70 19.07 20.29
C HIS A 230 12.46 18.96 21.60
#